data_AF-A0A9W9P5V0-F1
#
_entry.id   AF-A0A9W9P5V0-F1
#
_cell.length_a   1.000
_cell.length_b   1.000
_cell.length_c   1.000
_cell.angle_alpha   90.00
_cell.angle_beta   90.00
_cell.angle_gamma   90.00
#
_symmetry.space_group_name_H-M   'P 1'
#
loop_
_entity.id
_entity.type
_entity.pdbx_description
1 polymer ?
#
loop_
_entity_poly.entity_id
_entity_poly.type
_entity_poly.pdbx_seq_one_letter_code
_entity_poly.pdbx_strand_id
1 'polypeptide(L)'
;MIQQLLEFTSADLDLKHLVWCLYAAHYKTVSREKVLAFLQALDDWKTYNSTNFQTLKVEDSPSDSSEFSYKALGSLPFPPLPNEQTSWEICLALALYSFYKARLLWALCLLGDPSRMIELDCYFHVYELLRHTRTAWTISPKSPSNPMIPCENLRIGFSPLLYLAGRCCPSPQWVSWIIQELGNVGQEGLFHNKPFATTLEILLSLEKSRTEISNSRSPSDRMDFVPPSSRIIAVFIPDIDGRSFESFYSRPSVTSSDTSVHFNIFQVARWSDTSGTPEPAIEDYEASDQPFSQEWLLERPIVQKWLDWSCAKEFDLDQVINDHIIGNRLLLEMG
;
A
#
# COMPACT_ATOMS: atom_id res chain seq x y z
N MET A 1 -2.53 16.75 -15.31
CA MET A 1 -2.95 15.37 -15.00
C MET A 1 -2.55 14.98 -13.58
N ILE A 2 -1.26 14.73 -13.28
CA ILE A 2 -0.81 14.29 -11.94
C ILE A 2 -1.24 15.26 -10.83
N GLN A 3 -1.03 16.57 -11.02
CA GLN A 3 -1.43 17.59 -10.04
C GLN A 3 -2.91 17.52 -9.67
N GLN A 4 -3.80 17.30 -10.64
CA GLN A 4 -5.24 17.17 -10.40
C GLN A 4 -5.59 15.95 -9.54
N LEU A 5 -4.86 14.83 -9.71
CA LEU A 5 -5.01 13.63 -8.87
C LEU A 5 -4.50 13.87 -7.45
N LEU A 6 -3.38 14.58 -7.29
CA LEU A 6 -2.87 14.95 -5.96
C LEU A 6 -3.83 15.89 -5.21
N GLU A 7 -4.40 16.87 -5.93
CA GLU A 7 -5.43 17.76 -5.40
C GLU A 7 -6.72 17.01 -5.05
N PHE A 8 -7.11 16.03 -5.88
CA PHE A 8 -8.30 15.20 -5.65
C PHE A 8 -8.26 14.53 -4.27
N THR A 9 -7.16 13.87 -3.89
CA THR A 9 -7.07 13.25 -2.56
C THR A 9 -6.87 14.22 -1.40
N SER A 10 -6.52 15.47 -1.70
CA SER A 10 -6.35 16.52 -0.70
C SER A 10 -7.66 17.28 -0.41
N ALA A 11 -8.68 17.14 -1.27
CA ALA A 11 -9.94 17.88 -1.19
C ALA A 11 -10.89 17.40 -0.09
N ASP A 12 -10.78 16.14 0.34
CA ASP A 12 -11.66 15.55 1.36
C ASP A 12 -10.84 14.66 2.32
N LEU A 13 -11.02 14.86 3.62
CA LEU A 13 -10.28 14.15 4.67
C LEU A 13 -10.59 12.65 4.68
N ASP A 14 -11.84 12.26 4.42
CA ASP A 14 -12.23 10.85 4.37
C ASP A 14 -11.57 10.16 3.19
N LEU A 15 -11.55 10.82 2.02
CA LEU A 15 -10.83 10.31 0.84
C LEU A 15 -9.34 10.12 1.15
N LYS A 16 -8.70 11.12 1.77
CA LYS A 16 -7.30 11.03 2.18
C LYS A 16 -7.07 9.84 3.10
N HIS A 17 -7.92 9.65 4.10
CA HIS A 17 -7.80 8.52 5.03
C HIS A 17 -8.03 7.17 4.35
N LEU A 18 -9.02 7.04 3.48
CA LEU A 18 -9.26 5.77 2.77
C LEU A 18 -8.07 5.37 1.88
N VAL A 19 -7.47 6.34 1.20
CA VAL A 19 -6.35 6.09 0.29
C VAL A 19 -5.06 5.80 1.06
N TRP A 20 -4.72 6.66 2.03
CA TRP A 20 -3.37 6.69 2.62
C TRP A 20 -3.27 6.10 4.03
N CYS A 21 -4.37 6.01 4.79
CA CYS A 21 -4.34 5.47 6.15
C CYS A 21 -4.44 3.94 6.13
N LEU A 22 -3.53 3.30 6.87
CA LEU A 22 -3.29 1.85 6.89
C LEU A 22 -4.43 1.02 7.49
N TYR A 23 -5.33 1.66 8.25
CA TYR A 23 -6.40 1.00 8.98
C TYR A 23 -7.77 1.66 8.82
N ALA A 24 -7.86 2.92 8.35
CA ALA A 24 -9.11 3.69 8.36
C ALA A 24 -10.28 2.98 7.65
N ALA A 25 -10.02 2.38 6.49
CA ALA A 25 -11.05 1.66 5.73
C ALA A 25 -11.65 0.46 6.49
N HIS A 26 -10.90 -0.15 7.41
CA HIS A 26 -11.36 -1.30 8.19
C HIS A 26 -12.37 -0.95 9.27
N TYR A 27 -12.37 0.31 9.75
CA TYR A 27 -13.36 0.80 10.72
C TYR A 27 -14.69 1.23 10.09
N LYS A 28 -14.79 1.19 8.75
CA LYS A 28 -16.04 1.42 8.01
C LYS A 28 -16.73 2.74 8.37
N THR A 29 -15.95 3.78 8.67
CA THR A 29 -16.46 5.09 9.10
C THR A 29 -17.05 5.90 7.95
N VAL A 30 -16.66 5.60 6.71
CA VAL A 30 -17.13 6.29 5.50
C VAL A 30 -18.25 5.48 4.84
N SER A 31 -19.35 6.14 4.47
CA SER A 31 -20.50 5.48 3.85
C SER A 31 -20.18 4.97 2.45
N ARG A 32 -20.90 3.91 2.04
CA ARG A 32 -20.75 3.29 0.71
C ARG A 32 -20.98 4.30 -0.41
N GLU A 33 -21.99 5.15 -0.27
CA GLU A 33 -22.39 6.16 -1.25
C GLU A 33 -21.29 7.19 -1.45
N LYS A 34 -20.61 7.60 -0.36
CA LYS A 34 -19.50 8.55 -0.43
C LYS A 34 -18.29 7.95 -1.16
N VAL A 35 -17.97 6.68 -0.91
CA VAL A 35 -16.89 5.99 -1.64
C VAL A 35 -17.22 5.82 -3.13
N LEU A 36 -18.48 5.49 -3.47
CA LEU A 36 -18.94 5.41 -4.86
C LEU A 36 -18.85 6.77 -5.57
N ALA A 37 -19.20 7.87 -4.90
CA ALA A 37 -19.05 9.21 -5.45
C ALA A 37 -17.59 9.56 -5.75
N PHE A 38 -16.64 9.16 -4.89
CA PHE A 38 -15.22 9.32 -5.17
C PHE A 38 -14.75 8.49 -6.36
N LEU A 39 -15.24 7.25 -6.49
CA LEU A 39 -14.93 6.41 -7.64
C LEU A 39 -15.45 7.01 -8.95
N GLN A 40 -16.66 7.57 -8.94
CA GLN A 40 -17.24 8.26 -10.09
C GLN A 40 -16.41 9.49 -10.48
N ALA A 41 -15.99 10.29 -9.51
CA ALA A 41 -15.15 11.46 -9.78
C ALA A 41 -13.79 11.09 -10.41
N LEU A 42 -13.23 9.92 -10.06
CA LEU A 42 -12.04 9.38 -10.72
C LEU A 42 -12.33 8.97 -12.18
N ASP A 43 -13.48 8.33 -12.44
CA ASP A 43 -13.88 7.97 -13.81
C ASP A 43 -14.10 9.22 -14.68
N ASP A 44 -14.71 10.26 -14.12
CA ASP A 44 -14.88 11.55 -14.77
C ASP A 44 -13.52 12.18 -15.10
N TRP A 45 -12.55 12.11 -14.17
CA TRP A 45 -11.19 12.56 -14.41
C TRP A 45 -10.51 11.78 -15.55
N LYS A 46 -10.64 10.45 -15.59
CA LYS A 46 -10.07 9.61 -16.66
C LYS A 46 -10.71 9.96 -18.00
N THR A 47 -12.02 10.16 -18.03
CA THR A 47 -12.80 10.51 -19.22
C THR A 47 -12.41 11.88 -19.77
N TYR A 48 -12.28 12.88 -18.88
CA TYR A 48 -11.84 14.24 -19.24
C TYR A 48 -10.44 14.26 -19.85
N ASN A 49 -9.55 13.38 -19.38
CA ASN A 49 -8.17 13.28 -19.87
C ASN A 49 -7.97 12.24 -20.98
N SER A 50 -9.05 11.62 -21.48
CA SER A 50 -9.00 10.51 -22.44
C SER A 50 -8.19 10.79 -23.71
N THR A 51 -8.19 12.03 -24.21
CA THR A 51 -7.42 12.45 -25.38
C THR A 51 -5.91 12.31 -25.18
N ASN A 52 -5.41 12.49 -23.95
CA ASN A 52 -4.01 12.30 -23.60
C ASN A 52 -3.61 10.82 -23.51
N PHE A 53 -4.60 9.91 -23.47
CA PHE A 53 -4.41 8.47 -23.38
C PHE A 53 -4.60 7.75 -24.73
N GLN A 54 -5.00 8.46 -25.80
CA GLN A 54 -5.29 7.86 -27.13
C GLN A 54 -4.09 7.17 -27.80
N THR A 55 -2.86 7.46 -27.37
CA THR A 55 -1.64 6.78 -27.83
C THR A 55 -1.40 5.44 -27.15
N LEU A 56 -2.04 5.19 -26.01
CA LEU A 56 -2.14 3.84 -25.47
C LEU A 56 -3.06 3.09 -26.42
N LYS A 57 -2.57 2.04 -27.09
CA LYS A 57 -3.48 1.06 -27.67
C LYS A 57 -4.42 0.64 -26.55
N VAL A 58 -5.66 1.09 -26.66
CA VAL A 58 -6.76 0.66 -25.80
C VAL A 58 -6.95 -0.81 -26.14
N GLU A 59 -6.14 -1.67 -25.54
CA GLU A 59 -6.66 -2.97 -25.14
C GLU A 59 -7.82 -2.60 -24.24
N ASP A 60 -9.04 -2.81 -24.72
CA ASP A 60 -10.25 -2.62 -23.92
C ASP A 60 -9.97 -3.17 -22.53
N SER A 61 -10.12 -2.32 -21.51
CA SER A 61 -9.86 -2.71 -20.13
C SER A 61 -10.63 -4.01 -19.91
N PRO A 62 -9.98 -5.15 -19.64
CA PRO A 62 -10.71 -6.41 -19.58
C PRO A 62 -11.79 -6.38 -18.49
N SER A 63 -11.66 -5.50 -17.49
CA SER A 63 -12.68 -5.15 -16.49
C SER A 63 -14.02 -4.65 -17.08
N ASP A 64 -14.00 -3.99 -18.23
CA ASP A 64 -15.20 -3.43 -18.87
C ASP A 64 -15.94 -4.48 -19.70
N SER A 65 -15.35 -5.67 -19.87
CA SER A 65 -16.01 -6.83 -20.46
C SER A 65 -16.84 -7.56 -19.41
N SER A 66 -18.06 -7.97 -19.79
CA SER A 66 -18.93 -8.80 -18.95
C SER A 66 -18.36 -10.20 -18.64
N GLU A 67 -17.16 -10.52 -19.15
CA GLU A 67 -16.48 -11.81 -19.00
C GLU A 67 -15.25 -11.76 -18.06
N PHE A 68 -14.95 -10.59 -17.47
CA PHE A 68 -13.85 -10.51 -16.51
C PHE A 68 -14.13 -11.39 -15.29
N SER A 69 -13.20 -12.29 -15.01
CA SER A 69 -13.35 -13.31 -13.95
C SER A 69 -12.01 -13.53 -13.24
N TYR A 70 -12.05 -14.18 -12.08
CA TYR A 70 -10.83 -14.60 -11.36
C TYR A 70 -9.91 -15.48 -12.22
N LYS A 71 -10.48 -16.29 -13.12
CA LYS A 71 -9.71 -17.09 -14.08
C LYS A 71 -9.00 -16.21 -15.11
N ALA A 72 -9.69 -15.19 -15.64
CA ALA A 72 -9.09 -14.21 -16.53
C ALA A 72 -7.96 -13.44 -15.83
N LEU A 73 -8.19 -12.97 -14.60
CA LEU A 73 -7.18 -12.33 -13.76
C LEU A 73 -5.97 -13.24 -13.52
N GLY A 74 -6.19 -14.51 -13.19
CA GLY A 74 -5.13 -15.50 -12.98
C GLY A 74 -4.38 -15.89 -14.25
N SER A 75 -4.93 -15.60 -15.43
CA SER A 75 -4.26 -15.83 -16.72
C SER A 75 -3.41 -14.65 -17.19
N LEU A 76 -3.48 -13.50 -16.50
CA LEU A 76 -2.65 -12.34 -16.82
C LEU A 76 -1.16 -12.67 -16.61
N PRO A 77 -0.26 -12.16 -17.47
CA PRO A 77 1.16 -12.41 -17.32
C PRO A 77 1.69 -11.78 -16.03
N PHE A 78 2.43 -12.56 -15.24
CA PHE A 78 3.02 -12.08 -13.98
C PHE A 78 4.51 -12.47 -13.87
N PRO A 79 5.43 -11.54 -13.54
CA PRO A 79 5.19 -10.12 -13.25
C PRO A 79 4.65 -9.34 -14.47
N PRO A 80 3.87 -8.26 -14.27
CA PRO A 80 3.15 -7.58 -15.35
C PRO A 80 4.09 -7.08 -16.45
N LEU A 81 3.75 -7.25 -17.72
CA LEU A 81 4.60 -6.79 -18.82
C LEU A 81 4.59 -5.25 -18.94
N PRO A 82 5.74 -4.59 -19.11
CA PRO A 82 5.79 -3.14 -19.28
C PRO A 82 5.08 -2.72 -20.58
N ASN A 83 4.46 -1.54 -20.58
CA ASN A 83 3.84 -0.97 -21.77
C ASN A 83 4.83 -0.03 -22.48
N GLU A 84 5.53 -0.57 -23.47
CA GLU A 84 6.59 0.15 -24.21
C GLU A 84 6.11 1.39 -24.98
N GLN A 85 4.79 1.57 -25.15
CA GLN A 85 4.20 2.67 -25.93
C GLN A 85 3.79 3.87 -25.05
N THR A 86 4.01 3.81 -23.73
CA THR A 86 3.56 4.85 -22.78
C THR A 86 4.70 5.79 -22.41
N SER A 87 4.44 7.10 -22.29
CA SER A 87 5.43 8.03 -21.72
C SER A 87 5.48 7.89 -20.19
N TRP A 88 6.60 8.25 -19.56
CA TRP A 88 6.75 8.13 -18.10
C TRP A 88 5.76 9.03 -17.34
N GLU A 89 5.44 10.23 -17.85
CA GLU A 89 4.46 11.15 -17.26
C GLU A 89 3.05 10.54 -17.24
N ILE A 90 2.68 9.87 -18.35
CA ILE A 90 1.40 9.17 -18.45
C ILE A 90 1.40 7.97 -17.50
N CYS A 91 2.51 7.21 -17.41
CA CYS A 91 2.63 6.11 -16.45
C CYS A 91 2.44 6.58 -15.01
N LEU A 92 3.01 7.72 -14.62
CA LEU A 92 2.85 8.26 -13.27
C LEU A 92 1.38 8.63 -12.98
N ALA A 93 0.73 9.32 -13.93
CA ALA A 93 -0.67 9.69 -13.77
C ALA A 93 -1.58 8.45 -13.67
N LEU A 94 -1.36 7.44 -14.52
CA LEU A 94 -2.15 6.21 -14.53
C LEU A 94 -1.85 5.31 -13.34
N ALA A 95 -0.61 5.25 -12.87
CA ALA A 95 -0.28 4.53 -11.65
C ALA A 95 -1.00 5.13 -10.44
N LEU A 96 -0.99 6.46 -10.31
CA LEU A 96 -1.69 7.15 -9.23
C LEU A 96 -3.22 6.96 -9.31
N TYR A 97 -3.79 7.04 -10.52
CA TYR A 97 -5.19 6.73 -10.77
C TYR A 97 -5.56 5.30 -10.35
N SER A 98 -4.80 4.30 -10.83
CA SER A 98 -5.03 2.88 -10.53
C SER A 98 -4.85 2.59 -9.05
N PHE A 99 -3.90 3.25 -8.39
CA PHE A 99 -3.74 3.19 -6.94
C PHE A 99 -4.97 3.71 -6.20
N TYR A 100 -5.50 4.89 -6.55
CA TYR A 100 -6.70 5.44 -5.91
C TYR A 100 -7.92 4.55 -6.14
N LYS A 101 -8.12 4.08 -7.36
CA LYS A 101 -9.19 3.11 -7.69
C LYS A 101 -9.08 1.86 -6.82
N ALA A 102 -7.91 1.23 -6.77
CA ALA A 102 -7.68 0.02 -5.97
C ALA A 102 -7.99 0.25 -4.48
N ARG A 103 -7.51 1.35 -3.89
CA ARG A 103 -7.75 1.66 -2.47
C ARG A 103 -9.22 1.93 -2.15
N LEU A 104 -9.94 2.62 -3.01
CA LEU A 104 -11.37 2.89 -2.84
C LEU A 104 -12.23 1.64 -3.06
N LEU A 105 -11.91 0.82 -4.07
CA LEU A 105 -12.57 -0.47 -4.28
C LEU A 105 -12.29 -1.42 -3.12
N TRP A 106 -11.07 -1.43 -2.57
CA TRP A 106 -10.75 -2.18 -1.36
C TRP A 106 -11.60 -1.73 -0.17
N ALA A 107 -11.79 -0.42 0.03
CA ALA A 107 -12.68 0.10 1.07
C ALA A 107 -14.13 -0.37 0.87
N LEU A 108 -14.63 -0.39 -0.37
CA LEU A 108 -15.95 -0.94 -0.69
C LEU A 108 -16.04 -2.45 -0.39
N CYS A 109 -14.99 -3.22 -0.66
CA CYS A 109 -14.95 -4.64 -0.31
C CYS A 109 -15.12 -4.85 1.21
N LEU A 110 -14.50 -4.00 2.02
CA LEU A 110 -14.63 -4.05 3.48
C LEU A 110 -16.05 -3.68 3.96
N LEU A 111 -16.75 -2.80 3.25
CA LEU A 111 -18.16 -2.49 3.50
C LEU A 111 -19.12 -3.62 3.09
N GLY A 112 -18.66 -4.54 2.25
CA GLY A 112 -19.40 -5.72 1.81
C GLY A 112 -19.52 -5.79 0.29
N ASP A 113 -19.12 -6.95 -0.26
CA ASP A 113 -19.24 -7.26 -1.67
C ASP A 113 -19.85 -8.68 -1.86
N PRO A 114 -21.18 -8.79 -1.92
CA PRO A 114 -21.83 -10.09 -2.11
C PRO A 114 -21.54 -10.68 -3.50
N SER A 115 -21.26 -9.83 -4.49
CA SER A 115 -21.06 -10.23 -5.88
C SER A 115 -19.61 -10.59 -6.23
N ARG A 116 -18.65 -10.20 -5.38
CA ARG A 116 -17.20 -10.28 -5.61
C ARG A 116 -16.68 -9.49 -6.82
N MET A 117 -17.54 -8.71 -7.48
CA MET A 117 -17.15 -7.90 -8.63
C MET A 117 -16.26 -6.72 -8.20
N ILE A 118 -16.57 -6.10 -7.06
CA ILE A 118 -15.76 -4.99 -6.52
C ILE A 118 -14.38 -5.50 -6.13
N GLU A 119 -14.32 -6.70 -5.54
CA GLU A 119 -13.07 -7.37 -5.19
C GLU A 119 -12.23 -7.65 -6.45
N LEU A 120 -12.86 -8.16 -7.50
CA LEU A 120 -12.20 -8.43 -8.77
C LEU A 120 -11.67 -7.15 -9.44
N ASP A 121 -12.47 -6.09 -9.46
CA ASP A 121 -12.07 -4.78 -10.00
C ASP A 121 -10.92 -4.17 -9.19
N CYS A 122 -10.94 -4.33 -7.86
CA CYS A 122 -9.84 -3.92 -6.99
C CYS A 122 -8.53 -4.59 -7.44
N TYR A 123 -8.54 -5.91 -7.63
CA TYR A 123 -7.34 -6.65 -8.05
C TYR A 123 -6.87 -6.27 -9.44
N PHE A 124 -7.79 -5.99 -10.37
CA PHE A 124 -7.42 -5.46 -11.68
C PHE A 124 -6.68 -4.13 -11.57
N HIS A 125 -7.17 -3.20 -10.75
CA HIS A 125 -6.48 -1.92 -10.56
C HIS A 125 -5.16 -2.05 -9.80
N VAL A 126 -5.02 -3.03 -8.91
CA VAL A 126 -3.71 -3.39 -8.35
C VAL A 126 -2.78 -3.85 -9.47
N TYR A 127 -3.21 -4.74 -10.37
CA TYR A 127 -2.40 -5.19 -11.50
C TYR A 127 -1.95 -4.03 -12.39
N GLU A 128 -2.86 -3.14 -12.76
CA GLU A 128 -2.53 -1.97 -13.59
C GLU A 128 -1.54 -1.02 -12.90
N LEU A 129 -1.66 -0.82 -11.58
CA LEU A 129 -0.64 -0.09 -10.81
C LEU A 129 0.74 -0.76 -10.91
N LEU A 130 0.84 -2.08 -10.73
CA LEU A 130 2.10 -2.80 -10.84
C LEU A 130 2.68 -2.70 -12.26
N ARG A 131 1.82 -2.79 -13.29
CA ARG A 131 2.17 -2.63 -14.70
C ARG A 131 2.72 -1.24 -15.01
N HIS A 132 2.04 -0.18 -14.57
CA HIS A 132 2.47 1.20 -14.80
C HIS A 132 3.77 1.52 -14.05
N THR A 133 3.91 1.03 -12.82
CA THR A 133 5.15 1.17 -12.03
C THR A 133 6.32 0.51 -12.76
N ARG A 134 6.15 -0.74 -13.21
CA ARG A 134 7.20 -1.44 -13.99
C ARG A 134 7.54 -0.71 -15.27
N THR A 135 6.53 -0.20 -15.98
CA THR A 135 6.73 0.58 -17.21
C THR A 135 7.56 1.83 -16.93
N ALA A 136 7.21 2.62 -15.92
CA ALA A 136 7.95 3.82 -15.53
C ALA A 136 9.42 3.51 -15.22
N TRP A 137 9.69 2.41 -14.52
CA TRP A 137 11.06 1.98 -14.19
C TRP A 137 11.89 1.51 -15.39
N THR A 138 11.25 0.96 -16.43
CA THR A 138 11.95 0.56 -17.67
C THR A 138 12.31 1.74 -18.57
N ILE A 139 11.56 2.85 -18.49
CA ILE A 139 11.77 4.06 -19.31
C ILE A 139 12.84 4.98 -18.69
N SER A 140 12.83 5.10 -17.36
CA SER A 140 13.70 6.01 -16.59
C SER A 140 15.21 5.99 -16.94
N PRO A 141 15.86 4.84 -17.26
CA PRO A 141 17.31 4.83 -17.53
C PRO A 141 17.71 5.32 -18.94
N LYS A 142 16.76 5.55 -19.85
CA LYS A 142 17.04 5.67 -21.30
C LYS A 142 16.84 7.06 -21.91
N SER A 143 16.47 8.08 -21.14
CA SER A 143 16.20 9.42 -21.68
C SER A 143 17.34 10.41 -21.37
N PRO A 144 18.30 10.63 -22.30
CA PRO A 144 19.35 11.64 -22.14
C PRO A 144 18.84 13.09 -22.25
N SER A 145 17.53 13.30 -22.45
CA SER A 145 16.94 14.60 -22.74
C SER A 145 16.05 15.15 -21.61
N ASN A 146 16.08 14.58 -20.41
CA ASN A 146 15.24 15.07 -19.31
C ASN A 146 16.08 15.74 -18.20
N PRO A 147 16.38 17.04 -18.30
CA PRO A 147 17.22 17.77 -17.35
C PRO A 147 16.53 18.11 -16.02
N MET A 148 15.35 17.54 -15.69
CA MET A 148 14.50 18.15 -14.66
C MET A 148 13.68 17.18 -13.79
N ILE A 149 14.31 16.21 -13.12
CA ILE A 149 13.99 15.89 -11.71
C ILE A 149 15.30 15.49 -11.01
N PRO A 150 16.10 16.45 -10.52
CA PRO A 150 17.39 16.16 -9.88
C PRO A 150 17.30 15.59 -8.45
N CYS A 151 16.09 15.40 -7.87
CA CYS A 151 15.95 15.16 -6.42
C CYS A 151 14.99 14.06 -5.98
N GLU A 152 14.35 13.31 -6.89
CA GLU A 152 13.48 12.20 -6.47
C GLU A 152 13.66 11.02 -7.43
N ASN A 153 14.36 9.98 -7.00
CA ASN A 153 14.31 8.70 -7.67
C ASN A 153 12.85 8.23 -7.72
N LEU A 154 12.26 8.20 -8.93
CA LEU A 154 10.87 7.78 -9.14
C LEU A 154 10.57 6.43 -8.47
N ARG A 155 11.57 5.54 -8.35
CA ARG A 155 11.42 4.26 -7.64
C ARG A 155 11.03 4.45 -6.18
N ILE A 156 11.58 5.46 -5.51
CA ILE A 156 11.27 5.81 -4.12
C ILE A 156 9.88 6.45 -4.01
N GLY A 157 9.51 7.30 -4.96
CA GLY A 157 8.15 7.87 -5.03
C GLY A 157 7.05 6.81 -5.17
N PHE A 158 7.35 5.67 -5.81
CA PHE A 158 6.43 4.54 -5.92
C PHE A 158 6.36 3.65 -4.67
N SER A 159 7.37 3.68 -3.79
CA SER A 159 7.46 2.73 -2.68
C SER A 159 6.26 2.76 -1.73
N PRO A 160 5.74 3.93 -1.29
CA PRO A 160 4.54 3.96 -0.45
C PRO A 160 3.30 3.39 -1.17
N LEU A 161 3.18 3.61 -2.49
CA LEU A 161 2.08 3.08 -3.30
C LEU A 161 2.12 1.56 -3.36
N LEU A 162 3.31 1.01 -3.62
CA LEU A 162 3.54 -0.44 -3.66
C LEU A 162 3.32 -1.08 -2.31
N TYR A 163 3.84 -0.47 -1.23
CA TYR A 163 3.61 -0.92 0.13
C TYR A 163 2.11 -1.03 0.47
N LEU A 164 1.34 0.03 0.15
CA LEU A 164 -0.10 0.06 0.39
C LEU A 164 -0.86 -0.92 -0.51
N ALA A 165 -0.46 -1.05 -1.78
CA ALA A 165 -1.08 -1.97 -2.73
C ALA A 165 -0.83 -3.45 -2.38
N GLY A 166 0.33 -3.78 -1.80
CA GLY A 166 0.65 -5.13 -1.32
C GLY A 166 -0.39 -5.72 -0.37
N ARG A 167 -1.10 -4.85 0.35
CA ARG A 167 -2.14 -5.22 1.33
C ARG A 167 -3.50 -5.47 0.69
N CYS A 168 -3.67 -5.06 -0.56
CA CYS A 168 -4.84 -5.28 -1.40
C CYS A 168 -4.59 -6.41 -2.43
N CYS A 169 -3.44 -7.09 -2.39
CA CYS A 169 -3.11 -8.12 -3.36
C CYS A 169 -3.97 -9.38 -3.19
N PRO A 170 -4.28 -10.06 -4.31
CA PRO A 170 -5.12 -11.27 -4.32
C PRO A 170 -4.36 -12.53 -3.92
N SER A 171 -3.05 -12.61 -4.15
CA SER A 171 -2.25 -13.81 -3.91
C SER A 171 -0.84 -13.51 -3.37
N PRO A 172 -0.20 -14.52 -2.73
CA PRO A 172 1.18 -14.44 -2.28
C PRO A 172 2.18 -14.01 -3.35
N GLN A 173 2.00 -14.48 -4.59
CA GLN A 173 2.91 -14.18 -5.69
C GLN A 173 3.03 -12.67 -5.95
N TRP A 174 1.92 -11.94 -5.84
CA TRP A 174 1.89 -10.50 -6.09
C TRP A 174 2.60 -9.74 -4.99
N VAL A 175 2.36 -10.12 -3.74
CA VAL A 175 3.04 -9.52 -2.57
C VAL A 175 4.53 -9.81 -2.61
N SER A 176 4.93 -11.05 -2.94
CA SER A 176 6.35 -11.42 -3.08
C SER A 176 7.06 -10.60 -4.15
N TRP A 177 6.41 -10.31 -5.28
CA TRP A 177 6.99 -9.43 -6.28
C TRP A 177 7.15 -8.00 -5.75
N ILE A 178 6.12 -7.44 -5.09
CA ILE A 178 6.23 -6.12 -4.46
C ILE A 178 7.38 -6.06 -3.44
N ILE A 179 7.52 -7.09 -2.60
CA ILE A 179 8.63 -7.21 -1.63
C ILE A 179 9.98 -7.16 -2.34
N GLN A 180 10.15 -7.94 -3.41
CA GLN A 180 11.38 -7.96 -4.20
C GLN A 180 11.67 -6.59 -4.81
N GLU A 181 10.66 -5.95 -5.41
CA GLU A 181 10.83 -4.64 -6.01
C GLU A 181 11.19 -3.58 -4.97
N LEU A 182 10.51 -3.55 -3.81
CA LEU A 182 10.84 -2.66 -2.70
C LEU A 182 12.25 -2.91 -2.16
N GLY A 183 12.67 -4.18 -2.06
CA GLY A 183 14.04 -4.54 -1.64
C GLY A 183 15.11 -4.16 -2.66
N ASN A 184 14.77 -4.07 -3.94
CA ASN A 184 15.66 -3.60 -5.00
C ASN A 184 15.75 -2.06 -5.05
N VAL A 185 14.79 -1.33 -4.46
CA VAL A 185 14.91 0.11 -4.28
C VAL A 185 15.80 0.37 -3.06
N GLY A 186 16.98 0.92 -3.30
CA GLY A 186 17.93 1.28 -2.23
C GLY A 186 17.42 2.38 -1.29
N GLN A 187 18.34 2.99 -0.55
CA GLN A 187 18.08 4.12 0.33
C GLN A 187 18.41 5.44 -0.39
N GLU A 188 17.59 6.48 -0.19
CA GLU A 188 17.90 7.86 -0.58
C GLU A 188 17.48 8.82 0.55
N GLY A 189 18.46 9.51 1.13
CA GLY A 189 18.23 10.29 2.34
C GLY A 189 17.67 9.43 3.48
N LEU A 190 16.57 9.91 4.07
CA LEU A 190 15.84 9.21 5.13
C LEU A 190 14.87 8.14 4.59
N PHE A 191 14.67 8.05 3.28
CA PHE A 191 13.77 7.07 2.69
C PHE A 191 14.49 5.74 2.51
N HIS A 192 14.08 4.77 3.32
CA HIS A 192 14.56 3.40 3.30
C HIS A 192 13.38 2.47 2.96
N ASN A 193 13.52 1.66 1.90
CA ASN A 193 12.42 0.80 1.42
C ASN A 193 12.41 -0.59 2.06
N LYS A 194 13.54 -1.02 2.62
CA LYS A 194 13.64 -2.31 3.32
C LYS A 194 12.61 -2.45 4.45
N PRO A 195 12.34 -1.43 5.31
CA PRO A 195 11.26 -1.51 6.28
C PRO A 195 9.88 -1.82 5.70
N PHE A 196 9.54 -1.26 4.53
CA PHE A 196 8.30 -1.59 3.83
C PHE A 196 8.30 -3.05 3.35
N ALA A 197 9.40 -3.51 2.76
CA ALA A 197 9.56 -4.88 2.31
C ALA A 197 9.44 -5.87 3.49
N THR A 198 10.17 -5.63 4.58
CA THR A 198 10.12 -6.44 5.81
C THR A 198 8.73 -6.50 6.43
N THR A 199 8.01 -5.38 6.48
CA THR A 199 6.62 -5.36 6.96
C THR A 199 5.71 -6.25 6.10
N LEU A 200 5.89 -6.21 4.77
CA LEU A 200 5.12 -7.07 3.87
C LEU A 200 5.54 -8.53 3.93
N GLU A 201 6.81 -8.85 4.17
CA GLU A 201 7.30 -10.23 4.36
C GLU A 201 6.66 -10.89 5.58
N ILE A 202 6.59 -10.16 6.70
CA ILE A 202 5.90 -10.62 7.91
C ILE A 202 4.41 -10.78 7.61
N LEU A 203 3.75 -9.75 7.05
CA LEU A 203 2.32 -9.82 6.69
C LEU A 203 2.02 -11.03 5.79
N LEU A 204 2.85 -11.27 4.77
CA LEU A 204 2.72 -12.40 3.85
C LEU A 204 2.79 -13.74 4.58
N SER A 205 3.73 -13.88 5.52
CA SER A 205 3.90 -15.09 6.32
C SER A 205 2.69 -15.35 7.21
N LEU A 206 2.13 -14.30 7.82
CA LEU A 206 0.94 -14.36 8.68
C LEU A 206 -0.34 -14.65 7.89
N GLU A 207 -0.49 -14.10 6.69
CA GLU A 207 -1.64 -14.41 5.84
C GLU A 207 -1.59 -15.84 5.29
N LYS A 208 -0.39 -16.35 4.96
CA LYS A 208 -0.19 -17.74 4.49
C LYS A 208 -0.60 -18.76 5.56
N SER A 209 -0.10 -18.61 6.78
CA SER A 209 -0.43 -19.53 7.89
C SER A 209 -1.94 -19.60 8.13
N ARG A 210 -2.64 -18.47 7.98
CA ARG A 210 -4.09 -18.40 8.11
C ARG A 210 -4.84 -19.06 6.96
N THR A 211 -4.39 -18.85 5.73
CA THR A 211 -4.95 -19.54 4.55
C THR A 211 -4.83 -21.06 4.72
N GLU A 212 -3.70 -21.57 5.18
CA GLU A 212 -3.48 -23.01 5.42
C GLU A 212 -4.45 -23.58 6.46
N ILE A 213 -4.70 -22.85 7.56
CA ILE A 213 -5.68 -23.24 8.59
C ILE A 213 -7.11 -23.24 8.02
N SER A 214 -7.44 -22.27 7.15
CA SER A 214 -8.78 -22.14 6.57
C SER A 214 -9.07 -23.11 5.41
N ASN A 215 -8.05 -23.59 4.70
CA ASN A 215 -8.18 -24.36 3.45
C ASN A 215 -8.40 -25.87 3.64
N SER A 216 -8.89 -26.30 4.80
CA SER A 216 -9.44 -27.66 4.98
C SER A 216 -10.73 -27.92 4.16
N ARG A 217 -11.20 -26.97 3.34
CA ARG A 217 -12.46 -27.02 2.59
C ARG A 217 -12.33 -26.51 1.13
N SER A 218 -11.85 -27.40 0.26
CA SER A 218 -11.85 -27.37 -1.21
C SER A 218 -10.87 -26.41 -1.94
N PRO A 219 -10.20 -26.82 -3.05
CA PRO A 219 -9.04 -26.12 -3.59
C PRO A 219 -9.25 -25.36 -4.93
N SER A 220 -10.45 -25.23 -5.49
CA SER A 220 -10.52 -25.10 -6.96
C SER A 220 -10.74 -23.71 -7.60
N ASP A 221 -10.92 -22.59 -6.90
CA ASP A 221 -11.23 -21.30 -7.59
C ASP A 221 -10.72 -20.01 -6.91
N ARG A 222 -9.77 -20.09 -5.96
CA ARG A 222 -9.42 -18.91 -5.14
C ARG A 222 -8.01 -18.42 -5.43
N MET A 223 -7.91 -17.12 -5.73
CA MET A 223 -6.71 -16.34 -5.42
C MET A 223 -6.44 -16.48 -3.91
N ASP A 224 -5.23 -16.87 -3.54
CA ASP A 224 -4.96 -17.70 -2.35
C ASP A 224 -5.19 -17.04 -0.97
N PHE A 225 -5.54 -15.76 -0.87
CA PHE A 225 -5.81 -15.12 0.42
C PHE A 225 -7.28 -15.24 0.88
N VAL A 226 -7.50 -15.07 2.18
CA VAL A 226 -8.85 -14.95 2.76
C VAL A 226 -9.57 -13.69 2.23
N PRO A 227 -10.92 -13.62 2.29
CA PRO A 227 -11.65 -12.45 1.83
C PRO A 227 -11.22 -11.15 2.53
N PRO A 228 -11.36 -9.96 1.88
CA PRO A 228 -10.89 -8.68 2.42
C PRO A 228 -11.31 -8.38 3.86
N SER A 229 -12.56 -8.66 4.23
CA SER A 229 -13.08 -8.45 5.60
C SER A 229 -12.37 -9.27 6.66
N SER A 230 -11.73 -10.37 6.24
CA SER A 230 -10.98 -11.27 7.11
C SER A 230 -9.49 -10.94 7.13
N ARG A 231 -8.96 -10.05 6.29
CA ARG A 231 -7.50 -9.83 6.18
C ARG A 231 -6.88 -9.16 7.42
N ILE A 232 -5.58 -9.36 7.58
CA ILE A 232 -4.78 -8.76 8.65
C ILE A 232 -4.52 -7.28 8.33
N ILE A 233 -4.62 -6.42 9.35
CA ILE A 233 -4.16 -5.04 9.27
C ILE A 233 -2.72 -5.01 9.76
N ALA A 234 -1.82 -4.43 8.96
CA ALA A 234 -0.43 -4.15 9.31
C ALA A 234 -0.22 -2.63 9.32
N VAL A 235 0.10 -2.06 10.48
CA VAL A 235 0.42 -0.63 10.61
C VAL A 235 1.91 -0.50 10.82
N PHE A 236 2.61 0.11 9.86
CA PHE A 236 4.03 0.42 9.95
C PHE A 236 4.24 1.86 10.40
N ILE A 237 5.12 2.06 11.38
CA ILE A 237 5.50 3.36 11.90
C ILE A 237 7.03 3.39 12.04
N PRO A 238 7.74 4.23 11.27
CA PRO A 238 9.16 4.48 11.52
C PRO A 238 9.32 5.32 12.78
N ASP A 239 10.43 5.22 13.49
CA ASP A 239 10.78 6.16 14.57
C ASP A 239 11.25 7.49 13.96
N ILE A 240 11.27 8.55 14.76
CA ILE A 240 11.65 9.90 14.32
C ILE A 240 13.09 9.97 13.77
N ASP A 241 13.95 9.04 14.20
CA ASP A 241 15.35 8.95 13.78
C ASP A 241 15.54 8.25 12.41
N GLY A 242 14.46 7.72 11.83
CA GLY A 242 14.48 7.00 10.55
C GLY A 242 15.27 5.70 10.55
N ARG A 243 15.63 5.16 11.72
CA ARG A 243 16.51 3.98 11.88
C ARG A 243 15.87 2.85 12.65
N SER A 244 14.96 3.19 13.55
CA SER A 244 14.17 2.22 14.30
C SER A 244 12.77 2.14 13.71
N PHE A 245 12.18 0.95 13.72
CA PHE A 245 10.93 0.68 13.04
C PHE A 245 10.05 -0.23 13.88
N GLU A 246 8.76 0.08 13.94
CA GLU A 246 7.76 -0.80 14.53
C GLU A 246 6.64 -1.08 13.54
N SER A 247 6.16 -2.33 13.53
CA SER A 247 4.94 -2.70 12.82
C SER A 247 3.99 -3.48 13.73
N PHE A 248 2.72 -3.12 13.66
CA PHE A 248 1.63 -3.66 14.46
C PHE A 248 0.71 -4.47 13.57
N TYR A 249 0.44 -5.72 13.96
CA TYR A 249 -0.44 -6.63 13.22
C TYR A 249 -1.69 -6.90 14.04
N SER A 250 -2.85 -6.63 13.44
CA SER A 250 -4.16 -6.90 14.05
C SER A 250 -5.04 -7.75 13.14
N ARG A 251 -5.87 -8.58 13.77
CA ARG A 251 -6.79 -9.49 13.08
C ARG A 251 -8.23 -9.21 13.50
N PRO A 252 -9.22 -9.43 12.61
CA PRO A 252 -10.63 -9.35 12.98
C PRO A 252 -10.94 -10.30 14.14
N SER A 253 -11.67 -9.80 15.14
CA SER A 253 -12.19 -10.61 16.25
C SER A 253 -13.43 -11.38 15.80
N VAL A 254 -13.53 -12.65 16.22
CA VAL A 254 -14.68 -13.52 15.92
C VAL A 254 -15.58 -13.55 17.16
N THR A 255 -16.19 -12.42 17.51
CA THR A 255 -17.20 -12.39 18.58
C THR A 255 -18.58 -12.68 18.00
N SER A 256 -19.24 -13.69 18.55
CA SER A 256 -20.45 -14.32 18.01
C SER A 256 -21.75 -13.49 18.14
N SER A 257 -21.68 -12.25 18.64
CA SER A 257 -22.88 -11.49 19.03
C SER A 257 -22.93 -10.03 18.56
N ASP A 258 -21.87 -9.51 17.94
CA ASP A 258 -21.80 -8.09 17.61
C ASP A 258 -21.72 -7.88 16.09
N THR A 259 -22.60 -7.04 15.55
CA THR A 259 -22.57 -6.64 14.13
C THR A 259 -21.39 -5.72 13.81
N SER A 260 -20.68 -5.25 14.84
CA SER A 260 -19.52 -4.37 14.71
C SER A 260 -18.22 -5.19 14.58
N VAL A 261 -17.44 -4.89 13.53
CA VAL A 261 -16.15 -5.54 13.28
C VAL A 261 -15.12 -4.95 14.23
N HIS A 262 -14.64 -5.76 15.16
CA HIS A 262 -13.54 -5.42 16.06
C HIS A 262 -12.25 -6.06 15.58
N PHE A 263 -11.12 -5.45 15.93
CA PHE A 263 -9.80 -5.98 15.63
C PHE A 263 -9.03 -6.15 16.93
N ASN A 264 -8.24 -7.22 17.05
CA ASN A 264 -7.34 -7.42 18.19
C ASN A 264 -5.90 -7.41 17.69
N ILE A 265 -5.01 -6.75 18.44
CA ILE A 265 -3.56 -6.87 18.23
C ILE A 265 -3.16 -8.30 18.55
N PHE A 266 -2.33 -8.89 17.68
CA PHE A 266 -1.82 -10.23 17.94
C PHE A 266 -0.29 -10.33 17.77
N GLN A 267 0.35 -9.37 17.12
CA GLN A 267 1.80 -9.39 16.95
C GLN A 267 2.36 -7.98 16.74
N VAL A 268 3.55 -7.74 17.28
CA VAL A 268 4.33 -6.51 17.06
C VAL A 268 5.74 -6.91 16.63
N ALA A 269 6.23 -6.32 15.55
CA ALA A 269 7.58 -6.54 15.07
C ALA A 269 8.39 -5.25 15.17
N ARG A 270 9.62 -5.36 15.70
CA ARG A 270 10.53 -4.23 15.90
C ARG A 270 11.90 -4.53 15.30
N TRP A 271 12.49 -3.60 14.57
CA TRP A 271 13.84 -3.73 14.06
C TRP A 271 14.53 -2.37 13.99
N SER A 272 15.86 -2.41 13.89
CA SER A 272 16.67 -1.21 13.73
C SER A 272 17.84 -1.49 12.80
N ASP A 273 18.20 -0.50 11.99
CA ASP A 273 19.38 -0.59 11.13
C ASP A 273 20.70 -0.50 11.93
N THR A 274 20.67 -0.09 13.20
CA THR A 274 21.87 0.11 14.03
C THR A 274 22.26 -1.09 14.88
N SER A 275 21.36 -2.06 15.09
CA SER A 275 21.58 -3.16 16.03
C SER A 275 22.48 -4.27 15.47
N GLY A 276 22.87 -4.21 14.20
CA GLY A 276 23.63 -5.27 13.52
C GLY A 276 22.86 -6.57 13.32
N THR A 277 21.62 -6.65 13.82
CA THR A 277 20.70 -7.78 13.65
C THR A 277 19.72 -7.44 12.52
N PRO A 278 19.82 -8.07 11.35
CA PRO A 278 18.94 -7.76 10.23
C PRO A 278 17.50 -8.27 10.41
N GLU A 279 17.26 -9.13 11.41
CA GLU A 279 15.97 -9.78 11.65
C GLU A 279 15.10 -8.99 12.66
N PRO A 280 13.80 -8.81 12.37
CA PRO A 280 12.87 -8.22 13.31
C PRO A 280 12.67 -9.04 14.58
N ALA A 281 12.74 -8.37 15.73
CA ALA A 281 12.29 -8.91 17.00
C ALA A 281 10.76 -8.96 17.02
N ILE A 282 10.20 -10.16 17.15
CA ILE A 282 8.76 -10.41 17.19
C ILE A 282 8.30 -10.55 18.63
N GLU A 283 7.23 -9.83 18.97
CA GLU A 283 6.49 -9.96 20.23
C GLU A 283 5.08 -10.45 19.92
N ASP A 284 4.71 -11.61 20.47
CA ASP A 284 3.41 -12.23 20.28
C ASP A 284 2.41 -11.77 21.36
N TYR A 285 1.25 -11.30 20.90
CA TYR A 285 0.12 -10.84 21.71
C TYR A 285 -1.07 -11.80 21.63
N GLU A 286 -0.91 -13.00 21.05
CA GLU A 286 -2.01 -13.95 20.82
C GLU A 286 -2.81 -14.31 22.07
N ALA A 287 -2.16 -14.30 23.25
CA ALA A 287 -2.81 -14.59 24.52
C ALA A 287 -3.54 -13.38 25.14
N SER A 288 -3.33 -12.18 24.59
CA SER A 288 -4.01 -10.96 25.02
C SER A 288 -5.15 -10.65 24.05
N ASP A 289 -6.38 -10.62 24.55
CA ASP A 289 -7.54 -10.09 23.81
C ASP A 289 -7.50 -8.55 23.76
N GLN A 290 -6.34 -7.99 23.40
CA GLN A 290 -6.14 -6.55 23.41
C GLN A 290 -6.77 -5.92 22.16
N PRO A 291 -7.78 -5.04 22.31
CA PRO A 291 -8.42 -4.41 21.17
C PRO A 291 -7.47 -3.47 20.45
N PHE A 292 -7.45 -3.56 19.12
CA PHE A 292 -6.82 -2.60 18.24
C PHE A 292 -7.80 -1.46 17.93
N SER A 293 -7.47 -0.25 18.36
CA SER A 293 -8.21 0.98 18.06
C SER A 293 -7.25 2.12 17.72
N GLN A 294 -7.80 3.22 17.21
CA GLN A 294 -7.02 4.44 16.99
C GLN A 294 -6.44 4.96 18.32
N GLU A 295 -7.22 4.94 19.40
CA GLU A 295 -6.78 5.34 20.73
C GLU A 295 -5.62 4.47 21.22
N TRP A 296 -5.73 3.15 21.06
CA TRP A 296 -4.66 2.22 21.41
C TRP A 296 -3.36 2.52 20.66
N LEU A 297 -3.47 2.85 19.36
CA LEU A 297 -2.32 3.21 18.53
C LEU A 297 -1.69 4.53 18.98
N LEU A 298 -2.50 5.53 19.33
CA LEU A 298 -2.03 6.82 19.84
C LEU A 298 -1.32 6.71 21.20
N GLU A 299 -1.61 5.69 22.00
CA GLU A 299 -0.90 5.41 23.25
C GLU A 299 0.47 4.74 23.06
N ARG A 300 0.83 4.33 21.83
CA ARG A 300 2.12 3.68 21.60
C ARG A 300 3.26 4.70 21.73
N PRO A 301 4.37 4.36 22.40
CA PRO A 301 5.50 5.27 22.58
C PRO A 301 6.02 5.87 21.27
N ILE A 302 6.15 5.06 20.21
CA ILE A 302 6.60 5.52 18.90
C ILE A 302 5.66 6.57 18.29
N VAL A 303 4.35 6.44 18.50
CA VAL A 303 3.35 7.41 18.01
C VAL A 303 3.39 8.68 18.83
N GLN A 304 3.53 8.57 20.15
CA GLN A 304 3.67 9.74 21.01
C GLN A 304 4.89 10.58 20.67
N LYS A 305 6.04 9.96 20.35
CA LYS A 305 7.22 10.69 19.84
C LYS A 305 6.88 11.53 18.60
N TRP A 306 6.15 10.98 17.63
CA TRP A 306 5.72 11.71 16.45
C TRP A 306 4.73 12.83 16.78
N LEU A 307 3.79 12.59 17.71
CA LEU A 307 2.86 13.62 18.15
C LEU A 307 3.61 14.78 18.81
N ASP A 308 4.53 14.49 19.72
CA ASP A 308 5.38 15.49 20.39
C ASP A 308 6.22 16.27 19.36
N TRP A 309 6.85 15.57 18.41
CA TRP A 309 7.62 16.19 17.34
C TRP A 309 6.76 17.08 16.43
N SER A 310 5.57 16.62 16.04
CA SER A 310 4.65 17.39 15.17
C SER A 310 3.98 18.57 15.88
N CYS A 311 3.79 18.49 17.20
CA CYS A 311 3.24 19.55 18.04
C CYS A 311 4.29 20.55 18.53
N ALA A 312 5.57 20.37 18.17
CA ALA A 312 6.62 21.31 18.47
C ALA A 312 6.25 22.69 17.89
N LYS A 313 6.21 23.70 18.77
CA LYS A 313 5.69 25.03 18.42
C LYS A 313 6.64 25.84 17.52
N GLU A 314 7.89 25.43 17.41
CA GLU A 314 8.94 26.11 16.66
C GLU A 314 9.65 25.10 15.75
N PHE A 315 9.89 25.49 14.50
CA PHE A 315 10.69 24.71 13.57
C PHE A 315 12.15 24.76 14.01
N ASP A 316 12.69 23.62 14.44
CA ASP A 316 14.09 23.48 14.85
C ASP A 316 14.92 22.92 13.69
N LEU A 317 15.61 23.82 12.99
CA LEU A 317 16.48 23.46 11.87
C LEU A 317 17.65 22.55 12.29
N ASP A 318 18.20 22.75 13.49
CA ASP A 318 19.33 21.98 13.98
C ASP A 318 18.89 20.54 14.28
N GLN A 319 17.70 20.36 14.85
CA GLN A 319 17.09 19.04 15.04
C GLN A 319 16.84 18.34 13.69
N VAL A 320 16.25 19.02 12.71
CA VAL A 320 16.01 18.44 11.37
C VAL A 320 17.32 18.05 10.68
N ILE A 321 18.36 18.89 10.77
CA ILE A 321 19.69 18.58 10.21
C ILE A 321 20.31 17.39 10.94
N ASN A 322 20.21 17.34 12.27
CA ASN A 322 20.74 16.23 13.05
C ASN A 322 20.02 14.92 12.71
N ASP A 323 18.69 14.93 12.62
CA ASP A 323 17.90 13.77 12.20
C ASP A 323 18.30 13.32 10.78
N HIS A 324 18.52 14.27 9.86
CA HIS A 324 19.01 13.98 8.51
C HIS A 324 20.43 13.38 8.51
N ILE A 325 21.37 13.94 9.29
CA ILE A 325 22.74 13.42 9.40
C ILE A 325 22.74 12.03 10.03
N ILE A 326 21.96 11.85 11.11
CA ILE A 326 21.79 10.58 11.80
C ILE A 326 21.21 9.57 10.80
N GLY A 327 20.07 9.81 10.17
CA GLY A 327 19.50 8.84 9.23
C GLY A 327 20.42 8.50 8.04
N ASN A 328 21.33 9.38 7.63
CA ASN A 328 22.31 9.12 6.55
C ASN A 328 23.63 8.48 6.99
N ARG A 329 23.95 8.40 8.28
CA ARG A 329 25.31 8.03 8.74
C ARG A 329 25.80 6.64 8.29
N LEU A 330 24.89 5.70 8.00
CA LEU A 330 25.23 4.39 7.43
C LEU A 330 25.83 4.47 6.01
N LEU A 331 25.48 5.49 5.22
CA LEU A 331 26.10 5.73 3.91
C LEU A 331 27.55 6.23 4.04
N LEU A 332 27.90 6.84 5.17
CA LEU A 332 29.24 7.36 5.44
C LEU A 332 30.17 6.32 6.10
N GLU A 333 29.60 5.31 6.76
CA GLU A 333 30.36 4.25 7.44
C GLU A 333 30.62 3.01 6.54
N MET A 334 30.01 2.95 5.36
CA MET A 334 30.28 1.94 4.30
C MET A 334 31.15 2.47 3.13
N GLY A 335 31.72 3.68 3.26
CA GLY A 335 32.60 4.33 2.27
C GLY A 335 34.09 4.10 2.51
#